data_AF-Q54YP5-F1
#
_entry.id   AF-Q54YP5-F1
#
_cell.length_a   1.000
_cell.length_b   1.000
_cell.length_c   1.000
_cell.angle_alpha   90.00
_cell.angle_beta   90.00
_cell.angle_gamma   90.00
#
_symmetry.space_group_name_H-M   'P 1'
#
loop_
_entity.id
_entity.type
_entity.pdbx_description
1 polymer ?
#
loop_
_entity_poly.entity_id
_entity_poly.type
_entity_poly.pdbx_seq_one_letter_code
_entity_poly.pdbx_strand_id
1 'polypeptide(L)'
;MIRVVSLMDRRGPTKIETIPAQIRYEIKDILVDSSEIKYECDICNSELINEKKPEALQCKEGHFACKSCWEKCLVLRKECMICRTPIPSILMLSRSRYLENEYFNWLNNRLVVCPYSKLNTFGLNMGLPLINSVKK
;
A
#
# COMPACT_ATOMS: atom_id res chain seq x y z
N MET A 1 -5.39 7.64 -3.82
CA MET A 1 -6.37 7.89 -4.91
C MET A 1 -5.60 7.72 -6.21
N ILE A 2 -5.73 6.56 -6.85
CA ILE A 2 -4.98 6.24 -8.07
C ILE A 2 -5.64 6.98 -9.23
N ARG A 3 -4.90 7.84 -9.92
CA ARG A 3 -5.34 8.51 -11.16
C ARG A 3 -4.88 7.66 -12.34
N VAL A 4 -5.82 7.02 -13.01
CA VAL A 4 -5.58 6.38 -14.31
C VAL A 4 -5.98 7.37 -15.39
N VAL A 5 -5.07 7.75 -16.27
CA VAL A 5 -5.33 8.68 -17.39
C VAL A 5 -5.40 7.86 -18.68
N SER A 6 -6.55 7.89 -19.38
CA SER A 6 -6.73 7.25 -20.68
C SER A 6 -6.67 8.31 -21.80
N LEU A 7 -5.91 8.01 -22.86
CA LEU A 7 -5.77 8.88 -24.04
C LEU A 7 -6.78 8.48 -25.13
N MET A 8 -7.81 9.33 -25.28
CA MET A 8 -8.62 9.66 -26.46
C MET A 8 -9.08 8.54 -27.42
N ASP A 9 -10.40 8.39 -27.58
CA ASP A 9 -11.03 7.94 -28.82
C ASP A 9 -11.94 9.05 -29.37
N ARG A 10 -11.79 9.38 -30.67
CA ARG A 10 -12.44 10.52 -31.34
C ARG A 10 -13.70 10.03 -32.06
N ARG A 11 -14.88 10.00 -31.42
CA ARG A 11 -16.17 9.81 -32.12
C ARG A 11 -17.33 10.55 -31.42
N GLY A 12 -17.83 11.61 -32.07
CA GLY A 12 -19.20 12.19 -31.94
C GLY A 12 -19.70 12.66 -30.56
N PRO A 13 -20.62 13.65 -30.47
CA PRO A 13 -21.17 14.08 -29.20
C PRO A 13 -22.32 13.16 -28.80
N THR A 14 -22.02 12.03 -28.18
CA THR A 14 -23.01 11.30 -27.38
C THR A 14 -22.93 11.87 -25.96
N LYS A 15 -24.05 12.33 -25.37
CA LYS A 15 -24.08 12.70 -23.95
C LYS A 15 -23.83 11.44 -23.12
N ILE A 16 -22.58 11.19 -22.77
CA ILE A 16 -22.17 10.11 -21.87
C ILE A 16 -22.32 10.65 -20.45
N GLU A 17 -23.38 10.25 -19.75
CA GLU A 17 -23.44 10.40 -18.30
C GLU A 17 -22.40 9.46 -17.68
N THR A 18 -21.25 10.00 -17.30
CA THR A 18 -20.25 9.26 -16.53
C THR A 18 -20.76 9.06 -15.11
N ILE A 19 -21.32 7.87 -14.83
CA ILE A 19 -21.55 7.43 -13.45
C ILE A 19 -20.17 7.06 -12.87
N PRO A 20 -19.68 7.75 -11.84
CA PRO A 20 -18.43 7.37 -11.20
C PRO A 20 -18.68 6.09 -10.40
N ALA A 21 -18.45 4.94 -11.01
CA ALA A 21 -18.33 3.69 -10.28
C ALA A 21 -17.10 3.80 -9.37
N GLN A 22 -17.31 3.82 -8.05
CA GLN A 22 -16.22 3.67 -7.09
C GLN A 22 -15.74 2.23 -7.15
N ILE A 23 -14.81 1.94 -8.06
CA ILE A 23 -14.12 0.66 -8.09
C ILE A 23 -13.21 0.64 -6.86
N ARG A 24 -13.52 -0.24 -5.90
CA ARG A 24 -12.66 -0.53 -4.74
C ARG A 24 -11.85 -1.76 -5.07
N TYR A 25 -10.54 -1.58 -5.25
CA TYR A 25 -9.56 -2.65 -5.33
C TYR A 25 -8.49 -2.40 -4.26
N GLU A 26 -7.99 -3.49 -3.67
CA GLU A 26 -6.79 -3.48 -2.82
C GLU A 26 -5.54 -3.64 -3.71
N ILE A 27 -4.36 -3.28 -3.19
CA ILE A 27 -3.11 -3.39 -3.98
C ILE A 27 -2.87 -4.83 -4.42
N LYS A 28 -3.12 -5.79 -3.53
CA LYS A 28 -3.02 -7.22 -3.84
C LYS A 28 -3.89 -7.67 -5.03
N ASP A 29 -4.98 -6.96 -5.34
CA ASP A 29 -5.91 -7.29 -6.41
C ASP A 29 -5.40 -6.86 -7.80
N ILE A 30 -4.43 -5.94 -7.83
CA ILE A 30 -3.89 -5.39 -9.08
C ILE A 30 -2.46 -5.83 -9.37
N LEU A 31 -1.69 -6.26 -8.36
CA LEU A 31 -0.31 -6.70 -8.52
C LEU A 31 -0.23 -8.05 -9.24
N VAL A 32 0.59 -8.13 -10.29
CA VAL A 32 0.81 -9.37 -11.07
C VAL A 32 1.43 -10.49 -10.22
N ASP A 33 2.31 -10.14 -9.27
CA ASP A 33 3.12 -11.11 -8.50
C ASP A 33 3.04 -10.92 -6.98
N SER A 34 1.86 -10.70 -6.40
CA SER A 34 1.59 -10.25 -5.00
C SER A 34 2.20 -11.06 -3.83
N SER A 35 3.06 -12.06 -4.07
CA SER A 35 3.55 -13.05 -3.10
C SER A 35 4.62 -12.57 -2.11
N GLU A 36 4.79 -11.27 -1.86
CA GLU A 36 5.79 -10.81 -0.88
C GLU A 36 5.18 -10.68 0.52
N ILE A 37 5.20 -11.81 1.23
CA ILE A 37 4.81 -11.99 2.64
C ILE A 37 5.48 -10.95 3.57
N LYS A 38 6.61 -10.37 3.14
CA LYS A 38 7.39 -9.38 3.90
C LYS A 38 6.59 -8.15 4.36
N TYR A 39 5.53 -7.78 3.64
CA TYR A 39 4.72 -6.60 3.96
C TYR A 39 3.39 -6.95 4.61
N GLU A 40 3.23 -8.17 5.11
CA GLU A 40 2.03 -8.63 5.81
C GLU A 40 2.19 -8.53 7.33
N CYS A 41 1.08 -8.22 7.99
CA CYS A 41 0.99 -8.14 9.43
C CYS A 41 1.07 -9.55 10.03
N ASP A 42 2.05 -9.78 10.89
CA ASP A 42 2.26 -11.05 11.62
C ASP A 42 1.05 -11.53 12.45
N ILE A 43 0.05 -10.68 12.66
CA ILE A 43 -1.15 -10.96 13.47
C ILE A 43 -2.38 -11.26 12.60
N CYS A 44 -2.55 -10.58 11.46
CA CYS A 44 -3.79 -10.67 10.67
C CYS A 44 -3.56 -10.93 9.17
N ASN A 45 -2.31 -11.11 8.74
CA ASN A 45 -1.90 -11.34 7.35
C ASN A 45 -2.44 -10.30 6.36
N SER A 46 -2.76 -9.10 6.85
CA SER A 46 -3.14 -7.95 6.03
C SER A 46 -1.93 -7.03 5.88
N GLU A 47 -1.94 -6.15 4.88
CA GLU A 47 -0.83 -5.22 4.64
C GLU A 47 -0.41 -4.44 5.92
N LEU A 48 0.89 -4.43 6.20
CA LEU A 48 1.50 -3.67 7.30
C LEU A 48 1.33 -2.16 7.10
N ILE A 49 1.41 -1.72 5.84
CA ILE A 49 1.53 -0.31 5.46
C ILE A 49 0.33 0.09 4.61
N ASN A 50 -0.50 0.98 5.15
CA ASN A 50 -1.65 1.52 4.43
C ASN A 50 -1.23 2.70 3.54
N GLU A 51 -1.65 2.72 2.28
CA GLU A 51 -1.36 3.80 1.32
C GLU A 51 -1.70 5.20 1.85
N LYS A 52 -2.78 5.35 2.63
CA LYS A 52 -3.22 6.64 3.14
C LYS A 52 -2.32 7.18 4.24
N LYS A 53 -1.67 6.28 4.98
CA LYS A 53 -0.79 6.65 6.09
C LYS A 53 0.29 5.57 6.23
N PRO A 54 1.36 5.66 5.44
CA PRO A 54 2.40 4.64 5.41
C PRO A 54 3.21 4.71 6.70
N GLU A 55 2.81 3.93 7.69
CA GLU A 55 3.45 3.87 9.00
C GLU A 55 3.75 2.41 9.34
N ALA A 56 5.01 2.01 9.11
CA ALA A 56 5.50 0.70 9.54
C ALA A 56 5.86 0.76 11.02
N LEU A 57 4.90 0.44 11.89
CA LEU A 57 5.09 0.49 13.34
C LEU A 57 5.77 -0.79 13.84
N GLN A 58 6.84 -0.61 14.62
CA GLN A 58 7.60 -1.71 15.23
C GLN A 58 7.80 -1.52 16.74
N CYS A 59 7.85 -2.64 17.47
CA CYS A 59 8.32 -2.61 18.85
C CYS A 59 9.85 -2.41 18.92
N LYS A 60 10.38 -2.21 20.13
CA LYS A 60 11.82 -2.01 20.33
C LYS A 60 12.69 -3.21 19.91
N GLU A 61 12.10 -4.40 19.84
CA GLU A 61 12.75 -5.64 19.38
C GLU A 61 12.59 -5.86 17.85
N GLY A 62 11.96 -4.94 17.13
CA GLY A 62 11.81 -5.01 15.67
C GLY A 62 10.64 -5.83 15.14
N HIS A 63 9.69 -6.25 15.98
CA HIS A 63 8.48 -6.93 15.52
C HIS A 63 7.46 -5.95 14.93
N PHE A 64 6.82 -6.35 13.82
CA PHE A 64 5.86 -5.52 13.08
C PHE A 64 4.42 -5.98 13.30
N ALA A 65 3.50 -5.03 13.21
CA ALA A 65 2.08 -5.31 13.05
C ALA A 65 1.42 -4.10 12.36
N CYS A 66 0.30 -4.33 11.68
CA CYS A 66 -0.49 -3.22 11.15
C CYS A 66 -1.03 -2.37 12.32
N LYS A 67 -1.30 -1.11 12.05
CA LYS A 67 -1.75 -0.15 13.08
C LYS A 67 -3.01 -0.62 13.83
N SER A 68 -3.96 -1.23 13.13
CA SER A 68 -5.19 -1.73 13.75
C SER A 68 -4.93 -2.89 14.71
N CYS A 69 -3.97 -3.77 14.40
CA CYS A 69 -3.52 -4.82 15.31
C CYS A 69 -2.80 -4.23 16.51
N TRP A 70 -1.90 -3.27 16.33
CA TRP A 70 -1.27 -2.57 17.45
C TRP A 70 -2.30 -1.95 18.38
N GLU A 71 -3.26 -1.20 17.86
CA GLU A 71 -4.31 -0.55 18.67
C GLU A 71 -5.13 -1.59 19.46
N LYS A 72 -5.59 -2.67 18.80
CA LYS A 72 -6.35 -3.74 19.47
C LYS A 72 -5.53 -4.43 20.55
N CYS A 73 -4.29 -4.80 20.25
CA CYS A 73 -3.40 -5.50 21.18
C CYS A 73 -3.09 -4.63 22.39
N LEU A 74 -2.76 -3.35 22.18
CA LEU A 74 -2.42 -2.42 23.26
C LEU A 74 -3.61 -1.97 24.09
N VAL A 75 -4.85 -2.14 23.62
CA VAL A 75 -6.05 -2.00 24.48
C VAL A 75 -6.14 -3.17 25.46
N LEU A 76 -5.88 -4.39 25.00
CA LEU A 76 -6.02 -5.61 25.82
C LEU A 76 -4.81 -5.88 26.72
N ARG A 77 -3.60 -5.68 26.19
CA ARG A 77 -2.33 -6.00 26.85
C ARG A 77 -1.28 -4.97 26.46
N LYS A 78 -0.61 -4.37 27.45
CA LYS A 78 0.42 -3.35 27.24
C LYS A 78 1.77 -3.95 26.87
N GLU A 79 1.79 -4.85 25.89
CA GLU A 79 2.97 -5.62 25.46
C GLU A 79 2.91 -5.97 23.96
N CYS A 80 4.07 -6.29 23.38
CA CYS A 80 4.14 -6.89 22.05
C CYS A 80 3.51 -8.30 22.06
N MET A 81 2.68 -8.62 21.07
CA MET A 81 2.08 -9.97 20.98
C MET A 81 3.08 -11.07 20.63
N ILE A 82 4.21 -10.72 20.01
CA ILE A 82 5.22 -11.67 19.57
C ILE A 82 6.27 -11.91 20.67
N CYS A 83 6.94 -10.85 21.13
CA CYS A 83 8.02 -10.98 22.12
C CYS A 83 7.65 -10.62 23.57
N ARG A 84 6.40 -10.24 23.85
CA ARG A 84 5.92 -9.85 25.20
C ARG A 84 6.65 -8.67 25.85
N THR A 85 7.48 -7.96 25.09
CA THR A 85 8.12 -6.74 25.56
C THR A 85 7.06 -5.68 25.94
N PRO A 86 7.20 -4.98 27.08
CA PRO A 86 6.26 -3.95 27.48
C PRO A 86 6.15 -2.80 26.48
N ILE A 87 4.91 -2.42 26.16
CA ILE A 87 4.53 -1.30 25.29
C ILE A 87 3.34 -0.58 25.95
N PRO A 88 3.58 0.45 26.77
CA PRO A 88 2.53 1.15 27.51
C PRO A 88 1.47 1.83 26.62
N SER A 89 1.87 2.30 25.44
CA SER A 89 1.00 3.00 24.50
C SER A 89 1.53 2.88 23.06
N ILE A 90 0.67 3.18 22.09
CA ILE A 90 1.06 3.18 20.66
C ILE A 90 2.18 4.19 20.37
N LEU A 91 2.31 5.24 21.19
CA LEU A 91 3.34 6.28 21.05
C LEU A 91 4.76 5.76 21.35
N MET A 92 4.88 4.60 22.00
CA MET A 92 6.16 3.95 22.28
C MET A 92 6.66 3.09 21.12
N LEU A 93 5.82 2.89 20.08
CA LEU A 93 6.25 2.22 18.86
C LEU A 93 7.10 3.17 18.03
N SER A 94 8.17 2.64 17.45
CA SER A 94 8.98 3.38 16.49
C SER A 94 8.46 3.13 15.07
N ARG A 95 8.78 4.05 14.16
CA ARG A 95 8.52 3.87 12.72
C ARG A 95 9.76 3.30 12.06
N SER A 96 9.60 2.23 11.29
CA SER A 96 10.64 1.73 10.39
C SER A 96 10.61 2.49 9.07
N ARG A 97 11.38 3.59 9.00
CA ARG A 97 11.56 4.36 7.75
C ARG A 97 12.18 3.53 6.63
N TYR A 98 13.02 2.57 7.00
CA TYR A 98 13.59 1.61 6.07
C TYR A 98 12.49 0.78 5.40
N LEU A 99 11.61 0.14 6.18
CA LEU A 99 10.53 -0.69 5.63
C LEU A 99 9.52 0.14 4.84
N GLU A 100 9.21 1.36 5.30
CA GLU A 100 8.37 2.31 4.55
C GLU A 100 8.96 2.58 3.16
N ASN A 101 10.24 2.98 3.08
CA ASN A 101 10.90 3.27 1.81
C ASN A 101 11.02 2.04 0.92
N GLU A 102 11.33 0.88 1.50
CA GLU A 102 11.43 -0.38 0.78
C GLU A 102 10.09 -0.76 0.16
N TYR A 103 8.99 -0.66 0.92
CA TYR A 103 7.64 -0.89 0.43
C TYR A 103 7.25 0.06 -0.70
N PHE A 104 7.61 1.34 -0.60
CA PHE A 104 7.36 2.30 -1.68
C PHE A 104 8.13 1.96 -2.96
N ASN A 105 9.41 1.60 -2.83
CA ASN A 105 10.22 1.18 -3.97
C ASN A 105 9.67 -0.11 -4.58
N TRP A 106 9.26 -1.04 -3.74
CA TRP A 106 8.62 -2.29 -4.14
C TRP A 106 7.32 -2.03 -4.93
N LEU A 107 6.42 -1.19 -4.43
CA LEU A 107 5.20 -0.81 -5.14
C LEU A 107 5.49 -0.14 -6.49
N ASN A 108 6.41 0.84 -6.51
CA ASN A 108 6.70 1.62 -7.73
C ASN A 108 7.33 0.78 -8.85
N ASN A 109 8.03 -0.30 -8.51
CA ASN A 109 8.67 -1.17 -9.48
C ASN A 109 7.76 -2.28 -9.99
N ARG A 110 6.55 -2.44 -9.42
CA ARG A 110 5.66 -3.53 -9.81
C ARG A 110 4.71 -3.16 -10.93
N LEU A 111 4.49 -4.18 -11.74
CA LEU A 111 3.46 -4.18 -12.77
C LEU A 111 2.11 -4.46 -12.10
N VAL A 112 1.14 -3.63 -12.47
CA VAL A 112 -0.26 -3.82 -12.16
C VAL A 112 -1.07 -4.08 -13.41
N VAL A 113 -2.07 -4.94 -13.28
CA VAL A 113 -3.09 -5.09 -14.31
C VAL A 113 -4.20 -4.10 -14.02
N CYS A 114 -4.59 -3.32 -15.03
CA CYS A 114 -5.83 -2.56 -14.95
C CYS A 114 -6.98 -3.53 -15.24
N PRO A 115 -7.92 -3.78 -14.29
CA PRO A 115 -9.00 -4.75 -14.50
C PRO A 115 -9.94 -4.41 -15.66
N TYR A 116 -9.86 -3.18 -16.19
CA TYR A 116 -10.74 -2.64 -17.22
C TYR A 116 -10.01 -2.25 -18.51
N SER A 117 -8.71 -2.52 -18.63
CA SER A 117 -7.94 -2.22 -19.85
C SER A 117 -7.57 -3.51 -20.57
N LYS A 118 -7.58 -3.47 -21.92
CA LYS A 118 -7.06 -4.55 -22.78
C LYS A 118 -5.52 -4.54 -22.86
N LEU A 119 -4.85 -3.60 -22.20
CA LEU A 119 -3.40 -3.51 -22.12
C LEU A 119 -2.93 -4.29 -20.89
N ASN A 120 -1.96 -5.18 -21.09
CA ASN A 120 -1.74 -6.31 -20.19
C ASN A 120 -1.03 -5.98 -18.87
N THR A 121 -0.32 -4.86 -18.74
CA THR A 121 0.42 -4.47 -17.51
C THR A 121 0.84 -3.00 -17.53
N PHE A 122 0.80 -2.32 -16.39
CA PHE A 122 1.25 -0.93 -16.19
C PHE A 122 2.17 -0.83 -14.98
N GLY A 123 3.15 0.09 -14.96
CA GLY A 123 3.87 0.39 -13.71
C GLY A 123 3.02 1.24 -12.77
N LEU A 124 2.98 0.93 -11.46
CA LEU A 124 2.40 1.81 -10.46
C LEU A 124 3.29 3.06 -10.30
N ASN A 125 2.76 4.25 -10.57
CA ASN A 125 3.41 5.49 -10.21
C ASN A 125 2.56 6.23 -9.17
N MET A 126 2.90 6.05 -7.89
CA MET A 126 2.17 6.61 -6.74
C MET A 126 2.69 7.99 -6.31
N GLY A 127 3.03 8.87 -7.27
CA GLY A 127 3.14 10.31 -7.01
C GLY A 127 4.49 10.81 -6.50
N LEU A 128 5.60 10.15 -6.82
CA LEU A 128 6.89 10.85 -6.85
C LEU A 128 6.91 11.76 -8.09
N PRO A 129 7.37 13.02 -7.98
CA PRO A 129 7.61 13.83 -9.16
C PRO A 129 8.56 13.08 -10.08
N LEU A 130 8.19 12.93 -11.36
CA LEU A 130 9.07 12.40 -12.40
C LEU A 130 10.36 13.23 -12.43
N ILE A 131 11.42 12.70 -11.81
CA ILE A 131 12.77 13.20 -12.05
C ILE A 131 13.13 12.71 -13.45
N ASN A 132 13.07 13.62 -14.42
CA ASN A 132 13.49 13.41 -15.80
C ASN A 132 14.79 12.61 -15.88
N SER A 133 14.74 11.41 -16.47
CA SER A 133 15.86 10.62 -16.99
C SER A 133 15.20 9.43 -17.71
N VAL A 134 15.29 9.22 -19.02
CA VAL A 134 16.49 9.16 -19.83
C VAL A 134 16.12 9.53 -21.28
N LYS A 135 16.80 10.54 -21.84
CA LYS A 135 17.00 10.67 -23.28
C LYS A 135 17.95 9.55 -23.71
N LYS A 136 17.54 8.73 -24.68
CA LYS A 136 18.42 8.19 -25.71
C LYS A 136 17.64 8.11 -27.01
#